data_AF-A0A2U2CP50-F1
#
_entry.id   AF-A0A2U2CP50-F1
#
_cell.length_a   1.000
_cell.length_b   1.000
_cell.length_c   1.000
_cell.angle_alpha   90.00
_cell.angle_beta   90.00
_cell.angle_gamma   90.00
#
_symmetry.space_group_name_H-M   'P 1'
#
loop_
_entity.id
_entity.type
_entity.pdbx_description
1 polymer ?
#
loop_
_entity_poly.entity_id
_entity_poly.type
_entity_poly.pdbx_seq_one_letter_code
_entity_poly.pdbx_strand_id
1 'polypeptide(L)'
;MASATGTDIPDTRPLWQRIVFRIPVLGWMLRDVMEGDEDNVFYAIGTLVALWTIAIMLWGYPALILPALALVPVCFLLILLITWG
;
A
#
# COMPACT_ATOMS: atom_id res chain seq x y z
N MET A 1 30.17 -26.39 31.55
CA MET A 1 29.03 -25.98 32.41
C MET A 1 28.64 -24.56 32.02
N ALA A 2 27.34 -24.38 31.72
CA ALA A 2 26.61 -23.13 31.52
C ALA A 2 26.94 -22.26 30.27
N SER A 3 26.12 -22.50 29.26
CA SER A 3 25.67 -21.58 28.21
C SER A 3 25.21 -20.21 28.72
N ALA A 4 25.68 -19.13 28.10
CA ALA A 4 24.99 -17.84 28.06
C ALA A 4 25.22 -17.22 26.69
N THR A 5 24.45 -17.73 25.73
CA THR A 5 24.28 -17.21 24.38
C THR A 5 23.91 -15.73 24.45
N GLY A 6 24.80 -14.85 24.02
CA GLY A 6 24.53 -13.41 23.89
C GLY A 6 23.60 -13.10 22.71
N THR A 7 22.36 -13.59 22.76
CA THR A 7 21.32 -13.33 21.74
C THR A 7 20.03 -12.79 22.35
N ASP A 8 20.14 -11.99 23.40
CA ASP A 8 18.99 -11.25 23.95
C ASP A 8 18.92 -9.85 23.31
N ILE A 9 18.92 -9.78 21.97
CA ILE A 9 18.43 -8.57 21.29
C ILE A 9 16.91 -8.70 21.26
N PRO A 10 16.15 -7.93 22.05
CA PRO A 10 14.70 -7.92 21.94
C PRO A 10 14.34 -7.52 20.51
N ASP A 11 13.82 -8.47 19.73
CA ASP A 11 13.32 -8.27 18.38
C ASP A 11 12.08 -7.36 18.46
N THR A 12 12.32 -6.06 18.55
CA THR A 12 11.31 -5.01 18.73
C THR A 12 10.72 -4.64 17.37
N ARG A 13 10.38 -5.65 16.56
CA ARG A 13 9.75 -5.43 15.26
C ARG A 13 8.25 -5.25 15.46
N PRO A 14 7.66 -4.11 15.04
CA PRO A 14 6.24 -3.86 15.21
C PRO A 14 5.43 -4.91 14.45
N LEU A 15 4.37 -5.45 15.08
CA LEU A 15 3.48 -6.47 14.49
C LEU A 15 2.95 -6.07 13.10
N TRP A 16 2.76 -4.77 12.89
CA TRP A 16 2.36 -4.19 11.61
C TRP A 16 3.35 -4.50 10.47
N GLN A 17 4.66 -4.50 10.74
CA GLN A 17 5.67 -4.82 9.73
C GLN A 17 5.58 -6.29 9.31
N ARG A 18 5.28 -7.22 10.24
CA ARG A 18 5.05 -8.64 9.89
C ARG A 18 3.78 -8.88 9.08
N ILE A 19 2.72 -8.12 9.34
CA ILE A 19 1.45 -8.24 8.62
C ILE A 19 1.59 -7.68 7.19
N VAL A 20 2.25 -6.54 7.04
CA VAL A 20 2.51 -5.93 5.71
C VAL A 20 3.46 -6.79 4.88
N PHE A 21 4.47 -7.42 5.48
CA PHE A 21 5.39 -8.34 4.79
C PHE A 21 4.78 -9.71 4.41
N ARG A 22 3.61 -10.06 4.94
CA ARG A 22 2.91 -11.31 4.58
C ARG A 22 1.94 -11.13 3.42
N ILE A 23 1.71 -9.90 2.99
CA ILE A 23 0.95 -9.58 1.79
C ILE A 23 1.98 -9.40 0.66
N PRO A 24 2.19 -10.41 -0.20
CA PRO A 24 3.24 -10.38 -1.24
C PRO A 24 3.13 -9.18 -2.19
N VAL A 25 1.96 -8.55 -2.23
CA VAL A 25 1.65 -7.37 -3.04
C VAL A 25 2.08 -6.05 -2.37
N LEU A 26 1.89 -5.91 -1.05
CA LEU A 26 2.30 -4.70 -0.31
C LEU A 26 3.80 -4.71 0.01
N GLY A 27 4.40 -5.89 0.18
CA GLY A 27 5.83 -6.05 0.44
C GLY A 27 6.73 -5.61 -0.72
N TRP A 28 6.24 -5.65 -1.97
CA TRP A 28 6.98 -5.13 -3.14
C TRP A 28 6.84 -3.61 -3.27
N MET A 29 5.63 -3.05 -3.09
CA MET A 29 5.42 -1.59 -3.05
C MET A 29 6.20 -0.89 -1.94
N LEU A 30 6.30 -1.49 -0.76
CA LEU A 30 7.03 -0.89 0.36
C LEU A 30 8.55 -0.88 0.13
N ARG A 31 9.05 -1.82 -0.68
CA ARG A 31 10.46 -1.88 -1.12
C ARG A 31 10.75 -0.79 -2.15
N ASP A 32 9.84 -0.55 -3.11
CA ASP A 32 9.97 0.57 -4.06
C ASP A 32 9.96 1.93 -3.36
N VAL A 33 9.13 2.12 -2.32
CA VAL A 33 9.08 3.40 -1.57
C VAL A 33 10.34 3.63 -0.72
N MET A 34 11.04 2.58 -0.30
CA MET A 34 12.19 2.68 0.60
C MET A 34 13.55 2.81 -0.10
N GLU A 35 13.69 2.40 -1.37
CA GLU A 35 15.02 2.22 -2.01
C GLU A 35 15.51 3.39 -2.90
N GLY A 36 14.70 4.42 -3.17
CA GLY A 36 15.23 5.76 -3.52
C GLY A 36 15.35 6.17 -5.01
N ASP A 37 15.31 7.50 -5.17
CA ASP A 37 15.55 8.39 -6.33
C ASP A 37 14.35 8.89 -7.18
N GLU A 38 14.47 10.11 -7.73
CA GLU A 38 13.39 10.92 -8.34
C GLU A 38 12.67 10.26 -9.54
N ASP A 39 13.33 9.34 -10.24
CA ASP A 39 12.74 8.59 -11.37
C ASP A 39 11.82 7.42 -10.93
N ASN A 40 11.79 7.11 -9.63
CA ASN A 40 11.09 5.96 -9.06
C ASN A 40 9.56 6.15 -8.96
N VAL A 41 9.05 7.38 -9.10
CA VAL A 41 7.60 7.67 -9.07
C VAL A 41 6.86 6.91 -10.18
N PHE A 42 7.49 6.76 -11.36
CA PHE A 42 6.89 6.01 -12.47
C PHE A 42 6.78 4.51 -12.17
N TYR A 43 7.76 3.94 -11.48
CA TYR A 43 7.68 2.56 -11.02
C TYR A 43 6.57 2.40 -9.99
N ALA A 44 6.47 3.30 -8.99
CA ALA A 44 5.39 3.26 -7.99
C ALA A 44 3.98 3.32 -8.63
N ILE A 45 3.79 4.18 -9.64
CA ILE A 45 2.52 4.26 -10.40
C ILE A 45 2.29 2.97 -11.21
N GLY A 46 3.32 2.47 -11.90
CA GLY A 46 3.26 1.21 -12.65
C GLY A 46 2.85 0.03 -11.76
N THR A 47 3.41 -0.05 -10.56
CA THR A 47 3.08 -1.04 -9.54
C THR A 47 1.63 -0.93 -9.07
N LEU A 48 1.14 0.29 -8.83
CA LEU A 48 -0.24 0.55 -8.42
C LEU A 48 -1.24 0.16 -9.50
N VAL A 49 -0.94 0.48 -10.77
CA VAL A 49 -1.77 0.10 -11.93
C VAL A 49 -1.75 -1.42 -12.13
N ALA A 50 -0.60 -2.08 -11.99
CA ALA A 50 -0.49 -3.53 -12.09
C ALA A 50 -1.32 -4.22 -10.98
N LEU A 51 -1.21 -3.75 -9.75
CA LEU A 51 -1.99 -4.23 -8.60
C LEU A 51 -3.50 -4.06 -8.85
N TRP A 52 -3.92 -2.90 -9.36
CA TRP A 52 -5.32 -2.65 -9.70
C TRP A 52 -5.81 -3.56 -10.82
N THR A 53 -4.98 -3.81 -11.84
CA THR A 53 -5.30 -4.74 -12.94
C THR A 53 -5.47 -6.17 -12.42
N ILE A 54 -4.62 -6.62 -11.51
CA ILE A 54 -4.77 -7.93 -10.84
C ILE A 54 -6.07 -7.98 -10.02
N ALA A 55 -6.42 -6.89 -9.31
CA ALA A 55 -7.68 -6.80 -8.58
C ALA A 55 -8.89 -6.93 -9.52
N ILE A 56 -8.84 -6.30 -10.70
CA ILE A 56 -9.85 -6.43 -11.75
C ILE A 56 -9.92 -7.87 -12.28
N MET A 57 -8.78 -8.55 -12.48
CA MET A 57 -8.82 -9.95 -12.92
C MET A 57 -9.39 -10.90 -11.86
N LEU A 58 -9.13 -10.64 -10.58
CA LEU A 58 -9.53 -11.53 -9.49
C LEU A 58 -11.00 -11.35 -9.08
N TRP A 59 -11.49 -10.11 -9.08
CA TRP A 59 -12.85 -9.77 -8.64
C TRP A 59 -13.77 -9.32 -9.78
N GLY A 60 -13.23 -8.89 -10.92
CA GLY A 60 -14.00 -8.44 -12.08
C GLY A 60 -14.58 -7.04 -11.92
N TYR A 61 -15.86 -6.92 -12.26
CA TYR A 61 -16.65 -5.69 -12.18
C TYR A 61 -16.57 -4.91 -10.84
N PRO A 62 -16.64 -5.55 -9.65
CA PRO A 62 -16.52 -4.83 -8.38
C PRO A 62 -15.21 -4.05 -8.20
N ALA A 63 -14.09 -4.48 -8.80
CA ALA A 63 -12.83 -3.72 -8.71
C ALA A 63 -12.90 -2.37 -9.45
N LEU A 64 -13.83 -2.23 -10.41
CA LEU A 64 -14.11 -0.97 -11.13
C LEU A 64 -15.18 -0.13 -10.40
N ILE A 65 -16.19 -0.76 -9.79
CA ILE A 65 -17.26 -0.04 -9.08
C ILE A 65 -16.74 0.66 -7.83
N LEU A 66 -15.74 0.07 -7.14
CA LEU A 66 -15.17 0.64 -5.91
C LEU A 66 -14.48 1.99 -6.11
N PRO A 67 -13.55 2.19 -7.08
CA PRO A 67 -12.96 3.50 -7.32
C PRO A 67 -14.02 4.51 -7.82
N ALA A 68 -15.00 4.08 -8.62
CA ALA A 68 -16.10 4.95 -9.03
C ALA A 68 -16.93 5.42 -7.81
N LEU A 69 -17.25 4.51 -6.89
CA LEU A 69 -17.99 4.83 -5.67
C LEU A 69 -17.17 5.67 -4.69
N ALA A 70 -15.85 5.44 -4.61
CA ALA A 70 -14.94 6.24 -3.81
C ALA A 70 -14.80 7.67 -4.34
N LEU A 71 -14.97 7.89 -5.65
CA LEU A 71 -14.99 9.23 -6.24
C LEU A 71 -16.29 10.01 -5.93
N VAL A 72 -17.40 9.35 -5.61
CA VAL A 72 -18.66 10.02 -5.25
C VAL A 72 -18.49 11.02 -4.10
N PRO A 73 -17.99 10.63 -2.90
CA PRO A 73 -17.76 11.58 -1.83
C PRO A 73 -16.71 12.64 -2.20
N VAL A 74 -15.72 12.32 -3.03
CA VAL A 74 -14.73 13.30 -3.52
C VAL A 74 -15.43 14.39 -4.35
N CYS A 75 -16.31 14.01 -5.27
CA CYS A 75 -17.10 14.98 -6.04
C CYS A 75 -18.00 15.84 -5.14
N PHE A 76 -18.64 15.25 -4.13
CA PHE A 76 -19.41 16.02 -3.14
C PHE A 76 -18.53 17.01 -2.38
N LEU A 77 -17.36 16.57 -1.90
CA LEU A 77 -16.40 17.44 -1.21
C LEU A 77 -15.91 18.56 -2.12
N LEU A 78 -15.64 18.27 -3.40
CA LEU A 78 -15.25 19.29 -4.39
C LEU A 78 -16.35 20.33 -4.58
N ILE A 79 -17.61 19.91 -4.71
CA ILE A 79 -18.76 20.83 -4.82
C ILE A 79 -18.88 21.69 -3.57
N LEU A 80 -18.80 21.07 -2.38
CA LEU A 80 -18.85 21.79 -1.11
C LEU A 80 -17.70 22.79 -0.98
N LEU A 81 -16.49 22.38 -1.34
CA LEU A 81 -15.29 23.22 -1.31
C LEU A 81 -15.42 24.43 -2.23
N ILE A 82 -15.93 24.23 -3.45
CA ILE A 82 -16.17 25.33 -4.41
C ILE A 82 -17.29 26.25 -3.92
N THR A 83 -18.33 25.71 -3.29
CA THR A 83 -19.47 26.49 -2.79
C THR A 83 -19.12 27.29 -1.52
N TRP A 84 -18.17 26.82 -0.73
CA TRP A 84 -17.64 27.51 0.45
C TRP A 84 -16.46 28.46 0.17
N GLY A 85 -15.94 28.45 -1.06
CA GLY A 85 -14.88 29.34 -1.53
C GLY A 85 -15.35 30.76 -1.80
#